data_AF-A0A0F9F178-F1
#
_entry.id   AF-A0A0F9F178-F1
#
_cell.length_a   1.000
_cell.length_b   1.000
_cell.length_c   1.000
_cell.angle_alpha   90.00
_cell.angle_beta   90.00
_cell.angle_gamma   90.00
#
_symmetry.space_group_name_H-M   'P 1'
#
loop_
_entity.id
_entity.type
_entity.pdbx_description
1 polymer ?
#
loop_
_entity_poly.entity_id
_entity_poly.type
_entity_poly.pdbx_seq_one_letter_code
_entity_poly.pdbx_strand_id
1 'polypeptide(L)'
;SLIFFPFVFRLGWGFVGLLASIWLPDVSFFWPMLDKNYPMTGFLFDLTGIMIVLGVVLALIRGSSAKTEDIRGLPRQDRLALILIGGIVLVGFVLEGIRIAMTGYPENSGYAVVGYGIGKLFSGMTGLTEVFGYVWYAHAVLSGAFIAYLPFSHLKHIIMAPVIMVVHAAADRN
;
A
#
# COMPACT_ATOMS: atom_id res chain seq x y z
N SER A 1 -5.44 -7.86 12.08
CA SER A 1 -4.68 -8.34 10.90
C SER A 1 -3.63 -7.30 10.53
N LEU A 2 -2.36 -7.69 10.45
CA LEU A 2 -1.23 -6.79 10.12
C LEU A 2 -1.17 -6.39 8.64
N ILE A 3 -1.93 -7.06 7.76
CA ILE A 3 -2.02 -6.72 6.34
C ILE A 3 -3.30 -5.94 6.05
N PHE A 4 -4.45 -6.46 6.47
CA PHE A 4 -5.76 -5.97 6.03
C PHE A 4 -6.06 -4.53 6.48
N PHE A 5 -5.98 -4.25 7.78
CA PHE A 5 -6.28 -2.91 8.30
C PHE A 5 -5.38 -1.79 7.75
N PRO A 6 -4.03 -1.94 7.75
CA PRO A 6 -3.17 -0.91 7.17
C PRO A 6 -3.36 -0.77 5.66
N PHE A 7 -3.68 -1.86 4.95
CA PHE A 7 -3.98 -1.81 3.53
C PHE A 7 -5.26 -1.01 3.25
N VAL A 8 -6.36 -1.31 3.96
CA VAL A 8 -7.62 -0.57 3.84
C VAL A 8 -7.45 0.90 4.23
N PHE A 9 -6.70 1.18 5.30
CA PHE A 9 -6.38 2.55 5.70
C PHE A 9 -5.68 3.32 4.56
N ARG A 10 -4.64 2.74 3.96
CA ARG A 10 -3.87 3.41 2.89
C ARG A 10 -4.70 3.66 1.64
N LEU A 11 -5.51 2.68 1.22
CA LEU A 11 -6.42 2.86 0.10
C LEU A 11 -7.48 3.92 0.40
N GLY A 12 -8.10 3.86 1.59
CA GLY A 12 -9.10 4.82 2.02
C GLY A 12 -8.55 6.24 2.12
N TRP A 13 -7.37 6.40 2.72
CA TRP A 13 -6.67 7.68 2.83
C TRP A 13 -6.37 8.29 1.46
N GLY A 14 -5.81 7.49 0.54
CA GLY A 14 -5.52 7.94 -0.82
C GLY A 14 -6.79 8.26 -1.62
N PHE A 15 -7.83 7.45 -1.48
CA PHE A 15 -9.11 7.66 -2.17
C PHE A 15 -9.83 8.92 -1.68
N VAL A 16 -9.91 9.13 -0.36
CA VAL A 16 -10.47 10.35 0.23
C VAL A 16 -9.66 11.58 -0.18
N GLY A 17 -8.33 11.51 -0.13
CA GLY A 17 -7.46 12.60 -0.59
C GLY A 17 -7.69 12.94 -2.06
N LEU A 18 -7.76 11.93 -2.93
CA LEU A 18 -8.03 12.10 -4.36
C LEU A 18 -9.39 12.75 -4.61
N LEU A 19 -10.46 12.22 -4.01
CA LEU A 19 -11.79 12.79 -4.17
C LEU A 19 -11.84 14.23 -3.63
N ALA A 20 -11.28 14.48 -2.46
CA ALA A 20 -11.24 15.81 -1.90
C ALA A 20 -10.49 16.80 -2.81
N SER A 21 -9.37 16.41 -3.43
CA SER A 21 -8.66 17.30 -4.38
C SER A 21 -9.47 17.65 -5.64
N ILE A 22 -10.36 16.76 -6.07
CA ILE A 22 -11.17 16.98 -7.27
C ILE A 22 -12.42 17.80 -6.95
N TRP A 23 -13.11 17.47 -5.85
CA TRP A 23 -14.43 17.99 -5.53
C TRP A 23 -14.41 19.16 -4.54
N LEU A 24 -13.38 19.25 -3.70
CA LEU A 24 -13.26 20.25 -2.63
C LEU A 24 -11.84 20.88 -2.61
N PRO A 25 -11.33 21.42 -3.73
CA PRO A 25 -9.96 21.90 -3.83
C PRO A 25 -9.65 23.06 -2.86
N ASP A 26 -10.63 23.89 -2.54
CA ASP A 26 -10.45 25.07 -1.67
C ASP A 26 -10.40 24.73 -0.17
N VAL A 27 -10.68 23.47 0.20
CA VAL A 27 -10.72 23.05 1.60
C VAL A 27 -9.33 22.64 2.08
N SER A 28 -8.68 23.53 2.82
CA SER A 28 -7.32 23.35 3.39
C SER A 28 -7.15 22.06 4.21
N PHE A 29 -8.24 21.56 4.82
CA PHE A 29 -8.23 20.38 5.69
C PHE A 29 -7.75 19.09 5.00
N PHE A 30 -7.98 18.91 3.69
CA PHE A 30 -7.64 17.67 2.99
C PHE A 30 -6.23 17.66 2.38
N TRP A 31 -5.62 18.83 2.18
CA TRP A 31 -4.28 18.95 1.61
C TRP A 31 -3.18 18.20 2.38
N PRO A 32 -3.18 18.17 3.73
CA PRO A 32 -2.28 17.33 4.50
C PRO A 32 -2.33 15.84 4.13
N MET A 33 -3.46 15.33 3.63
CA MET A 33 -3.59 13.92 3.23
C MET A 33 -2.80 13.60 1.95
N LEU A 34 -2.57 14.61 1.11
CA LEU A 34 -1.85 14.50 -0.16
C LEU A 34 -0.39 14.95 -0.05
N ASP A 35 -0.10 15.81 0.92
CA ASP A 35 1.25 16.26 1.21
C ASP A 35 2.06 15.15 1.91
N LYS A 36 3.04 14.61 1.18
CA LYS A 36 3.96 13.58 1.67
C LYS A 36 4.91 14.08 2.75
N ASN A 37 5.14 15.39 2.83
CA ASN A 37 6.00 15.97 3.86
C ASN A 37 5.22 16.32 5.13
N TYR A 38 3.88 16.17 5.13
CA TYR A 38 3.11 16.39 6.34
C TYR A 38 3.48 15.33 7.40
N PRO A 39 3.89 15.73 8.63
CA PRO A 39 4.43 14.82 9.65
C PRO A 39 3.57 13.57 9.89
N MET A 40 2.26 13.79 10.07
CA MET A 40 1.32 12.70 10.35
C MET A 40 1.18 11.76 9.16
N THR A 41 1.14 12.30 7.94
CA THR A 41 1.00 11.51 6.71
C THR A 41 2.24 10.65 6.51
N GLY A 42 3.44 11.24 6.64
CA GLY A 42 4.71 10.51 6.58
C GLY A 42 4.78 9.38 7.61
N PHE A 43 4.50 9.68 8.88
CA PHE A 43 4.54 8.69 9.96
C PHE A 43 3.52 7.56 9.78
N LEU A 44 2.25 7.89 9.49
CA LEU A 44 1.20 6.88 9.32
C LEU A 44 1.49 5.98 8.13
N PHE A 45 1.98 6.53 7.02
CA PHE A 45 2.38 5.72 5.87
C PHE A 45 3.57 4.84 6.21
N ASP A 46 4.58 5.33 6.93
CA ASP A 46 5.73 4.52 7.32
C ASP A 46 5.33 3.35 8.24
N LEU A 47 4.56 3.64 9.31
CA LEU A 47 4.05 2.67 10.28
C LEU A 47 3.21 1.59 9.60
N THR A 48 2.23 1.98 8.79
CA THR A 48 1.34 1.03 8.10
C THR A 48 2.10 0.20 7.07
N GLY A 49 3.21 0.71 6.52
CA GLY A 49 4.09 -0.03 5.62
C GLY A 49 4.86 -1.12 6.34
N ILE A 50 5.44 -0.80 7.49
CA ILE A 50 6.10 -1.77 8.35
C ILE A 50 5.12 -2.87 8.75
N MET A 51 3.89 -2.51 9.16
CA MET A 51 2.86 -3.48 9.50
C MET A 51 2.57 -4.44 8.35
N ILE A 52 2.42 -3.94 7.12
CA ILE A 52 2.17 -4.79 5.95
C ILE A 52 3.36 -5.72 5.67
N VAL A 53 4.59 -5.19 5.66
CA VAL A 53 5.80 -6.00 5.43
C VAL A 53 5.91 -7.12 6.47
N LEU A 54 5.76 -6.79 7.76
CA LEU A 54 5.76 -7.78 8.85
C LEU A 54 4.63 -8.80 8.67
N GLY A 55 3.42 -8.35 8.35
CA GLY A 55 2.29 -9.21 8.10
C GLY A 55 2.53 -10.19 6.95
N VAL A 56 3.13 -9.73 5.85
CA VAL A 56 3.49 -10.56 4.69
C VAL A 56 4.55 -11.58 5.07
N VAL A 57 5.62 -11.16 5.76
CA VAL A 57 6.69 -12.07 6.22
C VAL A 57 6.12 -13.16 7.13
N LEU A 58 5.34 -12.79 8.15
CA LEU A 58 4.70 -13.74 9.06
C LEU A 58 3.74 -14.68 8.33
N ALA A 59 2.99 -14.18 7.36
CA ALA A 59 2.10 -15.00 6.54
C ALA A 59 2.90 -16.01 5.71
N LEU A 60 3.99 -15.60 5.07
CA LEU A 60 4.85 -16.49 4.28
C LEU A 60 5.51 -17.57 5.15
N ILE A 61 6.04 -17.19 6.33
CA ILE A 61 6.62 -18.14 7.30
C ILE A 61 5.57 -19.16 7.74
N ARG A 62 4.39 -18.70 8.17
CA ARG A 62 3.28 -19.59 8.57
C ARG A 62 2.87 -20.53 7.44
N GLY A 63 2.82 -20.01 6.22
CA GLY A 63 2.46 -20.78 5.03
C GLY A 63 3.53 -21.75 4.53
N SER A 64 4.81 -21.54 4.89
CA SER A 64 5.86 -22.53 4.67
C SER A 64 5.84 -23.65 5.71
N SER A 65 5.56 -23.34 6.98
CA SER A 65 5.48 -24.33 8.06
C SER A 65 4.22 -25.18 7.99
N ALA A 66 3.08 -24.59 7.64
CA ALA A 66 1.81 -25.31 7.45
C ALA A 66 1.79 -26.24 6.21
N LYS A 67 2.82 -26.19 5.35
CA LYS A 67 2.98 -27.16 4.25
C LYS A 67 3.24 -28.58 4.77
N THR A 68 3.74 -28.72 6.00
CA THR A 68 4.00 -30.01 6.66
C THR A 68 2.75 -30.62 7.27
N GLU A 69 1.75 -29.80 7.62
CA GLU A 69 0.46 -30.21 8.15
C GLU A 69 -0.61 -29.97 7.08
N ASP A 70 -0.69 -30.85 6.09
CA ASP A 70 -1.74 -30.85 5.07
C ASP A 70 -3.11 -31.19 5.73
N ILE A 71 -3.65 -30.24 6.48
CA ILE A 71 -5.00 -30.31 7.02
C ILE A 71 -5.97 -30.15 5.84
N ARG A 72 -6.37 -31.29 5.29
CA ARG A 72 -7.33 -31.41 4.19
C ARG A 72 -8.58 -30.57 4.48
N GLY A 73 -8.81 -29.52 3.70
CA GLY A 73 -10.04 -28.71 3.73
C GLY A 73 -9.87 -27.20 3.90
N LEU A 74 -8.66 -26.70 4.23
CA LEU A 74 -8.43 -25.26 4.30
C LEU A 74 -8.05 -24.67 2.92
N PRO A 75 -8.62 -23.52 2.52
CA PRO A 75 -8.24 -22.83 1.30
C PRO A 75 -6.73 -22.54 1.29
N ARG A 76 -6.05 -22.87 0.18
CA ARG A 76 -4.62 -22.65 0.04
C ARG A 76 -4.29 -21.16 0.22
N GLN A 77 -3.15 -20.86 0.82
CA GLN A 77 -2.68 -19.48 0.95
C GLN A 77 -2.44 -18.87 -0.43
N ASP A 78 -3.02 -17.69 -0.66
CA ASP A 78 -2.77 -16.89 -1.86
C ASP A 78 -1.40 -16.19 -1.78
N ARG A 79 -0.36 -16.94 -2.14
CA ARG A 79 1.03 -16.46 -2.08
C ARG A 79 1.29 -15.35 -3.10
N LEU A 80 0.63 -15.37 -4.25
CA LEU A 80 0.81 -14.34 -5.28
C LEU A 80 0.29 -12.99 -4.80
N ALA A 81 -0.90 -12.94 -4.18
CA ALA A 81 -1.40 -11.71 -3.56
C ALA A 81 -0.44 -11.17 -2.48
N LEU A 82 0.11 -12.04 -1.63
CA LEU A 82 1.07 -11.64 -0.59
C LEU A 82 2.36 -11.06 -1.16
N ILE A 83 2.91 -11.69 -2.21
CA ILE A 83 4.11 -11.20 -2.89
C ILE A 83 3.84 -9.87 -3.58
N LEU A 84 2.69 -9.71 -4.24
CA LEU A 84 2.30 -8.44 -4.87
C LEU A 84 2.16 -7.32 -3.83
N ILE A 85 1.42 -7.54 -2.75
CA ILE A 85 1.24 -6.56 -1.67
C ILE A 85 2.60 -6.19 -1.04
N GLY A 86 3.42 -7.19 -0.71
CA GLY A 86 4.74 -6.96 -0.16
C GLY A 86 5.64 -6.18 -1.11
N GLY A 87 5.66 -6.55 -2.39
CA GLY A 87 6.42 -5.88 -3.44
C GLY A 87 6.02 -4.42 -3.62
N ILE A 88 4.72 -4.12 -3.69
CA ILE A 88 4.21 -2.74 -3.78
C ILE A 88 4.74 -1.89 -2.62
N VAL A 89 4.64 -2.39 -1.38
CA VAL A 89 5.06 -1.62 -0.20
C VAL A 89 6.57 -1.45 -0.14
N LEU A 90 7.35 -2.49 -0.46
CA LEU A 90 8.81 -2.41 -0.47
C LEU A 90 9.31 -1.43 -1.53
N VAL A 91 8.78 -1.51 -2.76
CA VAL A 91 9.12 -0.54 -3.82
C VAL A 91 8.66 0.86 -3.42
N GLY A 92 7.52 1.00 -2.74
CA GLY A 92 7.04 2.28 -2.22
C GLY A 92 8.00 2.92 -1.21
N PHE A 93 8.59 2.15 -0.30
CA PHE A 93 9.61 2.64 0.63
C PHE A 93 10.88 3.11 -0.10
N VAL A 94 11.34 2.34 -1.10
CA VAL A 94 12.48 2.74 -1.93
C VAL A 94 12.19 4.03 -2.69
N LEU A 95 11.00 4.12 -3.29
CA LEU A 95 10.53 5.31 -4.01
C LEU A 95 10.51 6.55 -3.11
N GLU A 96 10.03 6.41 -1.88
CA GLU A 96 10.01 7.51 -0.90
C GLU A 96 11.41 7.93 -0.47
N GLY A 97 12.33 6.97 -0.25
CA GLY A 97 13.72 7.28 0.04
C GLY A 97 14.43 8.04 -1.08
N ILE A 98 14.22 7.61 -2.34
CA ILE A 98 14.74 8.34 -3.51
C ILE A 98 14.12 9.75 -3.57
N ARG A 99 12.80 9.87 -3.32
CA ARG A 99 12.12 11.18 -3.27
C ARG A 99 12.75 12.11 -2.24
N ILE A 100 12.97 11.65 -1.01
CA ILE A 100 13.58 12.45 0.06
C ILE A 100 15.00 12.88 -0.33
N ALA A 101 15.80 11.96 -0.88
CA ALA A 101 17.17 12.25 -1.30
C ALA A 101 17.23 13.27 -2.46
N MET A 102 16.40 13.09 -3.50
CA MET A 102 16.39 13.97 -4.67
C MET A 102 15.78 15.35 -4.39
N THR A 103 14.95 15.48 -3.36
CA THR A 103 14.34 16.75 -2.94
C THR A 103 15.13 17.46 -1.84
N GLY A 104 16.30 16.94 -1.45
CA GLY A 104 17.20 17.61 -0.52
C GLY A 104 16.74 17.56 0.94
N TYR A 105 16.09 16.48 1.36
CA TYR A 105 15.62 16.27 2.74
C TYR A 105 14.69 17.40 3.24
N PRO A 106 13.47 17.49 2.67
CA PRO A 106 12.52 18.52 3.05
C PRO A 106 12.18 18.48 4.55
N GLU A 107 11.72 19.61 5.07
CA GLU A 107 11.26 19.73 6.46
C GLU A 107 10.25 18.62 6.77
N ASN A 108 10.32 18.04 7.97
CA ASN A 108 9.48 16.92 8.41
C ASN A 108 9.64 15.58 7.65
N SER A 109 10.58 15.46 6.71
CA SER A 109 10.89 14.16 6.07
C SER A 109 11.32 13.08 7.08
N GLY A 110 11.84 13.46 8.24
CA GLY A 110 12.23 12.54 9.31
C GLY A 110 11.07 11.74 9.94
N TYR A 111 9.81 12.16 9.77
CA TYR A 111 8.65 11.41 10.25
C TYR A 111 8.40 10.14 9.42
N ALA A 112 8.82 10.11 8.16
CA ALA A 112 8.85 8.90 7.35
C ALA A 112 10.16 8.14 7.67
N VAL A 113 10.24 7.50 8.85
CA VAL A 113 11.49 6.97 9.42
C VAL A 113 12.22 6.01 8.48
N VAL A 114 11.52 5.03 7.90
CA VAL A 114 12.10 4.06 6.95
C VAL A 114 12.46 4.75 5.64
N GLY A 115 11.56 5.58 5.09
CA GLY A 115 11.84 6.36 3.89
C GLY A 115 13.07 7.25 4.03
N TYR A 116 13.18 8.00 5.13
CA TYR A 116 14.31 8.85 5.47
C TYR A 116 15.61 8.04 5.63
N GLY A 117 15.53 6.89 6.32
CA GLY A 117 16.65 5.96 6.45
C GLY A 117 17.16 5.45 5.11
N ILE A 118 16.25 5.06 4.21
CA ILE A 118 16.59 4.65 2.84
C ILE A 118 17.17 5.83 2.05
N GLY A 119 16.62 7.03 2.20
CA GLY A 119 17.13 8.24 1.53
C GLY A 119 18.61 8.51 1.81
N LYS A 120 19.09 8.21 3.01
CA LYS A 120 20.53 8.31 3.35
C LYS A 120 21.42 7.44 2.49
N LEU A 121 20.93 6.28 2.02
CA LEU A 121 21.68 5.39 1.12
C LEU A 121 21.88 6.01 -0.26
N PHE A 122 21.02 6.95 -0.65
CA PHE A 122 21.06 7.66 -1.94
C PHE A 122 21.69 9.06 -1.84
N SER A 123 22.16 9.46 -0.65
CA SER A 123 22.72 10.79 -0.42
C SER A 123 23.98 11.03 -1.25
N GLY A 124 24.01 12.13 -2.01
CA GLY A 124 25.16 12.51 -2.84
C GLY A 124 25.25 11.77 -4.19
N MET A 125 24.30 10.89 -4.50
CA MET A 125 24.20 10.28 -5.84
C MET A 125 23.65 11.28 -6.87
N THR A 126 24.16 11.22 -8.08
CA THR A 126 23.63 11.96 -9.24
C THR A 126 22.63 11.08 -10.03
N GLY A 127 21.78 11.69 -10.84
CA GLY A 127 20.80 10.96 -11.68
C GLY A 127 19.58 10.39 -10.95
N LEU A 128 19.35 10.75 -9.69
CA LEU A 128 18.23 10.23 -8.88
C LEU A 128 16.86 10.49 -9.52
N THR A 129 16.67 11.58 -10.26
CA THR A 129 15.41 11.88 -10.96
C THR A 129 15.05 10.84 -12.01
N GLU A 130 16.04 10.32 -12.74
CA GLU A 130 15.81 9.28 -13.76
C GLU A 130 15.50 7.94 -13.09
N VAL A 131 16.30 7.57 -12.08
CA VAL A 131 16.07 6.35 -11.28
C VAL A 131 14.70 6.39 -10.61
N PHE A 132 14.30 7.54 -10.06
CA PHE A 132 12.98 7.77 -9.49
C PHE A 132 11.88 7.45 -10.51
N GLY A 133 12.03 7.89 -11.76
CA GLY A 133 11.08 7.60 -12.84
C GLY A 133 10.88 6.10 -13.05
N TYR A 134 11.97 5.32 -13.18
CA TYR A 134 11.87 3.87 -13.37
C TYR A 134 11.26 3.16 -12.16
N VAL A 135 11.68 3.53 -10.94
CA VAL A 135 11.13 2.95 -9.70
C VAL A 135 9.65 3.31 -9.54
N TRP A 136 9.25 4.52 -9.94
CA TRP A 136 7.86 4.94 -9.95
C TRP A 136 7.02 4.09 -10.90
N TYR A 137 7.49 3.86 -12.13
CA TYR A 137 6.80 2.98 -13.08
C TYR A 137 6.71 1.54 -12.57
N ALA A 138 7.78 1.01 -11.96
CA ALA A 138 7.74 -0.30 -11.33
C ALA A 138 6.66 -0.38 -10.24
N HIS A 139 6.56 0.64 -9.38
CA HIS A 139 5.51 0.72 -8.37
C HIS A 139 4.10 0.81 -8.98
N ALA A 140 3.92 1.61 -10.03
CA ALA A 140 2.66 1.76 -10.73
C ALA A 140 2.22 0.44 -11.40
N VAL A 141 3.14 -0.25 -12.08
CA VAL A 141 2.88 -1.55 -12.72
C VAL A 141 2.53 -2.61 -11.67
N LEU A 142 3.26 -2.68 -10.55
CA LEU A 142 2.92 -3.61 -9.46
C LEU A 142 1.53 -3.33 -8.89
N SER A 143 1.19 -2.05 -8.70
CA SER A 143 -0.11 -1.63 -8.20
C SER A 143 -1.23 -1.99 -9.18
N GLY A 144 -1.04 -1.75 -10.48
CA GLY A 144 -1.97 -2.14 -11.53
C GLY A 144 -2.15 -3.65 -11.62
N ALA A 145 -1.06 -4.42 -11.54
CA ALA A 145 -1.09 -5.89 -11.52
C ALA A 145 -1.87 -6.42 -10.32
N PHE A 146 -1.70 -5.82 -9.14
CA PHE A 146 -2.47 -6.17 -7.96
C PHE A 146 -3.97 -5.90 -8.14
N ILE A 147 -4.35 -4.74 -8.65
CA ILE A 147 -5.75 -4.41 -8.94
C ILE A 147 -6.36 -5.42 -9.93
N ALA A 148 -5.65 -5.72 -11.01
CA ALA A 148 -6.09 -6.70 -12.01
C ALA A 148 -6.21 -8.12 -11.42
N TYR A 149 -5.41 -8.45 -10.40
CA TYR A 149 -5.43 -9.75 -9.73
C TYR A 149 -6.55 -9.89 -8.68
N LEU A 150 -7.09 -8.78 -8.14
CA LEU A 150 -8.13 -8.80 -7.10
C LEU A 150 -9.30 -9.77 -7.37
N PRO A 151 -9.97 -9.77 -8.54
CA PRO A 151 -11.13 -10.65 -8.78
C PRO A 151 -10.76 -12.14 -8.83
N PHE A 152 -9.50 -12.47 -9.11
CA PHE A 152 -8.99 -13.84 -9.20
C PHE A 152 -8.37 -14.33 -7.89
N SER A 153 -8.17 -13.43 -6.92
CA SER A 153 -7.54 -13.71 -5.64
C SER A 153 -8.55 -14.16 -4.58
N HIS A 154 -8.03 -14.61 -3.44
CA HIS A 154 -8.86 -14.84 -2.24
C HIS A 154 -9.48 -13.54 -1.67
N LEU A 155 -9.08 -12.36 -2.17
CA LEU A 155 -9.61 -11.05 -1.79
C LEU A 155 -10.88 -10.65 -2.55
N LYS A 156 -11.40 -11.49 -3.46
CA LYS A 156 -12.63 -11.23 -4.23
C LYS A 156 -13.84 -10.87 -3.38
N HIS A 157 -13.87 -11.25 -2.10
CA HIS A 157 -14.94 -10.89 -1.15
C HIS A 157 -15.06 -9.38 -0.94
N ILE A 158 -13.98 -8.60 -1.11
CA ILE A 158 -14.03 -7.14 -1.05
C ILE A 158 -15.00 -6.58 -2.10
N ILE A 159 -15.08 -7.22 -3.27
CA ILE A 159 -15.95 -6.82 -4.39
C ILE A 159 -17.31 -7.51 -4.28
N MET A 160 -17.33 -8.82 -4.03
CA MET A 160 -18.56 -9.61 -4.09
C MET A 160 -19.51 -9.37 -2.91
N ALA A 161 -18.99 -9.08 -1.71
CA ALA A 161 -19.84 -8.86 -0.53
C ALA A 161 -20.83 -7.69 -0.71
N PRO A 162 -20.41 -6.47 -1.11
CA PRO A 162 -21.35 -5.38 -1.35
C PRO A 162 -22.30 -5.67 -2.52
N VAL A 163 -21.84 -6.32 -3.60
CA VAL A 163 -22.70 -6.69 -4.74
C VAL A 163 -23.82 -7.62 -4.29
N ILE A 164 -23.51 -8.67 -3.51
CA ILE A 164 -24.52 -9.61 -3.00
C ILE A 164 -25.50 -8.90 -2.07
N MET A 165 -25.04 -8.00 -1.21
CA MET A 165 -25.95 -7.21 -0.35
C MET A 165 -26.90 -6.33 -1.15
N VAL A 166 -26.41 -5.67 -2.21
CA VAL A 166 -27.26 -4.84 -3.08
C VAL A 166 -28.27 -5.72 -3.83
N VAL A 167 -27.85 -6.87 -4.33
CA VAL A 167 -28.75 -7.81 -5.03
C VAL A 167 -29.82 -8.34 -4.08
N HIS A 168 -29.48 -8.75 -2.86
CA HIS A 168 -30.47 -9.17 -1.87
C HIS A 168 -31.41 -8.02 -1.48
N ALA A 169 -30.88 -6.83 -1.21
CA ALA A 169 -31.72 -5.67 -0.88
C ALA A 169 -32.66 -5.24 -2.02
N ALA A 170 -32.30 -5.52 -3.28
CA ALA A 170 -33.15 -5.30 -4.44
C ALA A 170 -34.18 -6.43 -4.62
N ALA A 171 -33.79 -7.67 -4.34
CA ALA A 171 -34.68 -8.83 -4.40
C ALA A 171 -35.75 -8.81 -3.29
N ASP A 172 -35.40 -8.37 -2.08
CA ASP A 172 -36.32 -8.26 -0.94
C ASP A 172 -37.35 -7.12 -1.09
N ARG A 173 -37.20 -6.27 -2.11
CA ARG A 173 -38.11 -5.15 -2.42
C ARG A 173 -39.15 -5.48 -3.51
N ASN A 174 -39.09 -6.66 -4.12
CA ASN A 174 -40.05 -7.18 -5.10
C ASN A 174 -40.90 -8.30 -4.49
#